data_AF-A0A8K0U7G5-F1
#
_entry.id   AF-A0A8K0U7G5-F1
#
_cell.length_a   1.000
_cell.length_b   1.000
_cell.length_c   1.000
_cell.angle_alpha   90.00
_cell.angle_beta   90.00
_cell.angle_gamma   90.00
#
_symmetry.space_group_name_H-M   'P 1'
#
loop_
_entity.id
_entity.type
_entity.pdbx_description
1 polymer ?
#
loop_
_entity_poly.entity_id
_entity_poly.type
_entity_poly.pdbx_seq_one_letter_code
_entity_poly.pdbx_strand_id
1 'polypeptide(L)'
;MSLSRIEFVRSTTKYPWTRDFRHLLPVPKQWTTKLAFNGGSRINPVPLKDRIKYWNVVPGDQVRIRGEGPRIREVLSVNKFTNRVYLKGNIRESNPNKLPVNRSVHYSRCQLFLGNQDVADKQGALKSMPVFAQRVGVRDPHWHPLLRRFDWKRIAVATVPGYYNDQVEKPIVIPWPKYEEPPDREANPILDTNADAVAKITYQPPAVYAETGVLAQPADEDAYIRTLFNPSPIPFDESQPMEFHLTKELSNPHSRAKKQARWQADKAHKAELLKKFVQQELTNLKGRSARVARAEGAFKFRQWMEEQRKAEKKRRWLTPARLATMAKKAHRKRKKAEKERKRLNELVLPGAANQVVPADARAHGKRK
;
A
#
# COMPACT_ATOMS: atom_id res chain seq x y z
N MET A 1 -1.71 -7.26 -0.28
CA MET A 1 -0.84 -7.55 0.88
C MET A 1 0.12 -8.66 0.50
N SER A 2 1.42 -8.50 0.74
CA SER A 2 2.44 -9.52 0.48
C SER A 2 2.60 -10.45 1.68
N LEU A 3 2.87 -11.74 1.43
CA LEU A 3 3.31 -12.67 2.48
C LEU A 3 4.58 -12.13 3.13
N SER A 4 4.75 -12.26 4.45
CA SER A 4 6.00 -11.90 5.14
C SER A 4 6.88 -13.12 5.43
N ARG A 5 8.19 -12.92 5.56
CA ARG A 5 9.12 -14.03 5.89
C ARG A 5 8.85 -14.61 7.28
N ILE A 6 8.47 -13.75 8.24
CA ILE A 6 8.12 -14.18 9.60
C ILE A 6 6.88 -15.07 9.57
N GLU A 7 5.86 -14.73 8.78
CA GLU A 7 4.67 -15.58 8.58
C GLU A 7 5.00 -16.92 7.94
N PHE A 8 5.95 -16.95 7.00
CA PHE A 8 6.41 -18.20 6.38
C PHE A 8 7.15 -19.10 7.39
N VAL A 9 7.99 -18.53 8.26
CA VAL A 9 8.69 -19.29 9.32
C VAL A 9 7.70 -19.73 10.41
N ARG A 10 6.76 -18.86 10.80
CA ARG A 10 5.64 -19.16 11.71
C ARG A 10 4.45 -19.81 10.99
N SER A 11 4.71 -20.58 9.93
CA SER A 11 3.70 -21.26 9.11
C SER A 11 2.93 -22.35 9.86
N THR A 12 3.46 -22.79 11.00
CA THR A 12 2.82 -23.76 11.88
C THR A 12 1.81 -23.05 12.77
N THR A 13 0.53 -23.24 12.48
CA THR A 13 -0.59 -22.67 13.23
C THR A 13 -1.00 -23.60 14.37
N LYS A 14 -1.18 -23.02 15.56
CA LYS A 14 -1.76 -23.68 16.74
C LYS A 14 -3.25 -23.37 16.94
N TYR A 15 -3.77 -22.38 16.23
CA TYR A 15 -5.18 -22.00 16.30
C TYR A 15 -6.05 -22.92 15.46
N PRO A 16 -7.29 -23.21 15.92
CA PRO A 16 -8.14 -24.13 15.21
C PRO A 16 -8.80 -23.54 13.94
N TRP A 17 -8.94 -22.22 13.87
CA TRP A 17 -9.60 -21.57 12.75
C TRP A 17 -8.62 -20.95 11.75
N THR A 18 -9.16 -20.51 10.61
CA THR A 18 -8.39 -19.79 9.59
C THR A 18 -8.81 -18.33 9.56
N ARG A 19 -7.88 -17.43 9.92
CA ARG A 19 -8.10 -15.98 9.83
C ARG A 19 -7.89 -15.47 8.41
N ASP A 20 -6.91 -16.00 7.70
CA ASP A 20 -6.56 -15.58 6.35
C ASP A 20 -6.02 -16.73 5.50
N PHE A 21 -6.10 -16.57 4.18
CA PHE A 21 -5.61 -17.54 3.20
C PHE A 21 -4.21 -17.19 2.68
N ARG A 22 -3.36 -16.55 3.51
CA ARG A 22 -2.01 -16.15 3.08
C ARG A 22 -1.11 -17.33 2.72
N HIS A 23 -1.39 -18.52 3.25
CA HIS A 23 -0.71 -19.74 2.84
C HIS A 23 -0.96 -20.12 1.37
N LEU A 24 -1.97 -19.54 0.72
CA LEU A 24 -2.21 -19.68 -0.73
C LEU A 24 -1.48 -18.63 -1.58
N LEU A 25 -0.70 -17.73 -0.97
CA LEU A 25 0.12 -16.78 -1.71
C LEU A 25 1.45 -17.41 -2.16
N PRO A 26 2.00 -16.99 -3.32
CA PRO A 26 3.30 -17.45 -3.78
C PRO A 26 4.37 -17.13 -2.74
N VAL A 27 5.23 -18.12 -2.46
CA VAL A 27 6.39 -17.94 -1.59
C VAL A 27 7.58 -17.52 -2.47
N PRO A 28 8.23 -16.38 -2.20
CA PRO A 28 9.45 -15.99 -2.89
C PRO A 28 10.51 -17.10 -2.83
N LYS A 29 11.10 -17.43 -3.99
CA LYS A 29 12.11 -18.51 -4.10
C LYS A 29 13.27 -18.35 -3.12
N GLN A 30 13.68 -17.10 -2.87
CA GLN A 30 14.75 -16.74 -1.93
C GLN A 30 14.51 -17.26 -0.49
N TRP A 31 13.25 -17.48 -0.09
CA TRP A 31 12.93 -17.98 1.26
C TRP A 31 12.95 -19.50 1.35
N THR A 32 12.91 -20.20 0.21
CA THR A 32 12.97 -21.67 0.14
C THR A 32 14.39 -22.21 0.09
N THR A 33 15.35 -21.37 -0.29
CA THR A 33 16.78 -21.69 -0.26
C THR A 33 17.28 -21.63 1.18
N LYS A 34 18.06 -22.62 1.63
CA LYS A 34 18.74 -22.57 2.93
C LYS A 34 19.60 -21.29 2.99
N LEU A 35 19.29 -20.34 3.87
CA LEU A 35 20.32 -19.43 4.35
C LEU A 35 21.15 -20.18 5.39
N ALA A 36 22.42 -20.42 5.08
CA ALA A 36 23.36 -21.21 5.84
C ALA A 36 23.61 -20.72 7.28
N PHE A 37 23.18 -19.50 7.62
CA PHE A 37 23.68 -18.78 8.79
C PHE A 37 23.09 -19.23 10.15
N ASN A 38 21.85 -19.74 10.21
CA ASN A 38 21.17 -20.01 11.50
C ASN A 38 20.65 -21.45 11.69
N GLY A 39 21.17 -22.43 10.93
CA GLY A 39 20.79 -23.85 11.12
C GLY A 39 19.29 -24.17 10.94
N GLY A 40 18.51 -23.23 10.40
CA GLY A 40 17.07 -23.37 10.22
C GLY A 40 16.72 -24.52 9.27
N SER A 41 15.75 -25.36 9.66
CA SER A 41 15.27 -26.44 8.81
C SER A 41 14.72 -25.88 7.49
N ARG A 42 15.07 -26.53 6.37
CA ARG A 42 14.62 -26.15 5.03
C ARG A 42 13.12 -26.44 4.93
N ILE A 43 12.28 -25.41 5.04
CA ILE A 43 10.85 -25.52 4.76
C ILE A 43 10.70 -25.61 3.24
N ASN A 44 10.33 -26.79 2.74
CA ASN A 44 9.98 -26.99 1.34
C ASN A 44 8.46 -26.81 1.18
N PRO A 45 7.98 -25.62 0.78
CA PRO A 45 6.55 -25.41 0.62
C PRO A 45 6.03 -26.23 -0.55
N VAL A 46 4.84 -26.78 -0.37
CA VAL A 46 4.09 -27.45 -1.42
C VAL A 46 3.72 -26.43 -2.52
N PRO A 47 3.65 -26.83 -3.80
CA PRO A 47 3.18 -25.97 -4.88
C PRO A 47 1.79 -25.37 -4.58
N LEU A 48 1.53 -24.16 -5.04
CA LEU A 48 0.30 -23.40 -4.73
C LEU A 48 -0.98 -24.19 -5.03
N LYS A 49 -1.01 -24.87 -6.17
CA LYS A 49 -2.13 -25.70 -6.63
C LYS A 49 -2.46 -26.88 -5.69
N ASP A 50 -1.46 -27.36 -4.96
CA ASP A 50 -1.59 -28.54 -4.10
C ASP A 50 -1.78 -28.12 -2.63
N ARG A 51 -1.76 -26.82 -2.30
CA ARG A 51 -2.00 -26.33 -0.94
C ARG A 51 -3.48 -26.38 -0.60
N ILE A 52 -3.77 -26.86 0.60
CA ILE A 52 -5.14 -27.02 1.07
C ILE A 52 -5.72 -25.65 1.42
N LYS A 53 -6.76 -25.23 0.69
CA LYS A 53 -7.50 -23.99 0.99
C LYS A 53 -8.26 -24.10 2.31
N TYR A 54 -9.14 -25.09 2.42
CA TYR A 54 -9.97 -25.33 3.61
C TYR A 54 -9.43 -26.53 4.40
N TRP A 55 -8.81 -26.24 5.54
CA TRP A 55 -8.20 -27.25 6.42
C TRP A 55 -9.26 -27.87 7.33
N ASN A 56 -9.60 -29.14 7.11
CA ASN A 56 -10.57 -29.83 7.96
C ASN A 56 -9.96 -30.50 9.18
N VAL A 57 -8.66 -30.79 9.16
CA VAL A 57 -7.90 -31.31 10.31
C VAL A 57 -7.16 -30.17 10.97
N VAL A 58 -7.37 -30.03 12.26
CA VAL A 58 -7.08 -28.81 12.98
C VAL A 58 -6.51 -29.11 14.38
N PRO A 59 -5.69 -28.22 14.99
CA PRO A 59 -5.19 -28.42 16.35
C PRO A 59 -6.30 -28.70 17.36
N GLY A 60 -6.11 -29.72 18.20
CA GLY A 60 -7.10 -30.25 19.14
C GLY A 60 -7.96 -31.39 18.60
N ASP A 61 -8.01 -31.61 17.28
CA ASP A 61 -8.72 -32.77 16.72
C ASP A 61 -8.04 -34.08 17.10
N GLN A 62 -8.84 -35.13 17.22
CA GLN A 62 -8.38 -36.51 17.36
C GLN A 62 -8.35 -37.18 15.98
N VAL A 63 -7.21 -37.77 15.62
CA VAL A 63 -6.99 -38.42 14.33
C VAL A 63 -6.34 -39.79 14.48
N ARG A 64 -6.64 -40.69 13.56
CA ARG A 64 -5.80 -41.86 13.29
C ARG A 64 -4.97 -41.67 12.03
N ILE A 65 -3.88 -42.41 11.92
CA ILE A 65 -3.01 -42.43 10.74
C ILE A 65 -3.40 -43.64 9.90
N ARG A 66 -3.76 -43.41 8.64
CA ARG A 66 -4.05 -44.47 7.66
C ARG A 66 -2.83 -45.37 7.51
N GLY A 67 -3.01 -46.66 7.78
CA GLY A 67 -1.98 -47.70 7.70
C GLY A 67 -1.24 -48.03 9.00
N GLU A 68 -1.49 -47.30 10.10
CA GLU A 68 -0.78 -47.51 11.38
C GLU A 68 -1.69 -48.08 12.50
N GLY A 69 -2.82 -48.67 12.12
CA GLY A 69 -3.81 -49.23 13.04
C GLY A 69 -4.80 -48.20 13.62
N PRO A 70 -5.59 -48.59 14.65
CA PRO A 70 -6.68 -47.77 15.20
C PRO A 70 -6.20 -46.74 16.26
N ARG A 71 -4.90 -46.54 16.44
CA ARG A 71 -4.36 -45.65 17.49
C ARG A 71 -4.74 -44.19 17.23
N ILE A 72 -5.54 -43.63 18.14
CA ILE A 72 -5.98 -42.24 18.12
C ILE A 72 -4.87 -41.35 18.68
N ARG A 73 -4.62 -40.22 18.02
CA ARG A 73 -3.63 -39.22 18.41
C ARG A 73 -4.24 -37.83 18.29
N GLU A 74 -3.93 -36.95 19.22
CA GLU A 74 -4.36 -35.56 19.19
C GLU A 74 -3.46 -34.74 18.26
N VAL A 75 -4.04 -33.81 17.51
CA VAL A 75 -3.29 -32.88 16.66
C VAL A 75 -2.79 -31.71 17.50
N LEU A 76 -1.47 -31.53 17.55
CA LEU A 76 -0.85 -30.41 18.28
C LEU A 76 -0.84 -29.12 17.44
N SER A 77 -0.40 -29.23 16.20
CA SER A 77 -0.25 -28.08 15.31
C SER A 77 -0.23 -28.50 13.86
N VAL A 78 -0.45 -27.54 12.97
CA VAL A 78 -0.60 -27.79 11.53
C VAL A 78 0.25 -26.80 10.75
N ASN A 79 1.00 -27.28 9.76
CA ASN A 79 1.74 -26.41 8.84
C ASN A 79 1.04 -26.36 7.48
N LYS A 80 0.43 -25.19 7.21
CA LYS A 80 -0.39 -24.96 6.02
C LYS A 80 0.40 -24.86 4.71
N PHE A 81 1.71 -24.59 4.77
CA PHE A 81 2.58 -24.50 3.59
C PHE A 81 3.13 -25.84 3.14
N THR A 82 3.32 -26.78 4.07
CA THR A 82 3.89 -28.11 3.80
C THR A 82 2.85 -29.22 3.76
N ASN A 83 1.57 -28.90 4.00
CA ASN A 83 0.48 -29.86 4.16
C ASN A 83 0.77 -30.93 5.24
N ARG A 84 1.48 -30.55 6.32
CA ARG A 84 1.85 -31.45 7.41
C ARG A 84 1.08 -31.15 8.69
N VAL A 85 0.72 -32.23 9.38
CA VAL A 85 0.05 -32.24 10.67
C VAL A 85 1.04 -32.79 11.69
N TYR A 86 1.26 -32.04 12.77
CA TYR A 86 2.09 -32.47 13.89
C TYR A 86 1.20 -33.03 14.99
N LEU A 87 1.43 -34.28 15.34
CA LEU A 87 0.65 -35.00 16.33
C LEU A 87 1.32 -34.92 17.70
N LYS A 88 0.49 -34.81 18.73
CA LYS A 88 0.90 -34.87 20.12
C LYS A 88 1.42 -36.28 20.42
N GLY A 89 2.61 -36.36 20.98
CA GLY A 89 3.27 -37.62 21.33
C GLY A 89 4.76 -37.59 21.02
N ASN A 90 5.54 -38.02 21.99
CA ASN A 90 7.00 -38.06 21.90
C ASN A 90 7.40 -39.29 21.08
N ILE A 91 7.98 -39.08 19.90
CA ILE A 91 8.90 -40.09 19.37
C ILE A 91 10.13 -39.99 20.28
N ARG A 92 10.33 -40.97 21.16
CA ARG A 92 11.60 -41.12 21.87
C ARG A 92 12.63 -41.51 20.82
N GLU A 93 13.33 -40.54 20.26
CA GLU A 93 14.56 -40.85 19.53
C GLU A 93 15.53 -41.51 20.51
N SER A 94 16.31 -42.50 20.03
CA SER A 94 17.25 -43.26 20.86
C SER A 94 18.30 -42.39 21.59
N ASN A 95 18.46 -41.13 21.18
CA ASN A 95 19.44 -40.20 21.73
C ASN A 95 18.82 -39.34 22.83
N PRO A 96 19.26 -39.47 24.10
CA PRO A 96 18.70 -38.72 25.24
C PRO A 96 18.96 -37.21 25.17
N ASN A 97 19.95 -36.76 24.40
CA ASN A 97 20.30 -35.34 24.26
C ASN A 97 19.45 -34.56 23.24
N LYS A 98 18.55 -35.23 22.51
CA LYS A 98 17.67 -34.56 21.55
C LYS A 98 16.31 -34.30 22.18
N LEU A 99 15.84 -33.05 22.06
CA LEU A 99 14.49 -32.69 22.46
C LEU A 99 13.46 -33.56 21.73
N PRO A 100 12.38 -33.99 22.41
CA PRO A 100 11.35 -34.83 21.80
C PRO A 100 10.76 -34.12 20.58
N VAL A 101 10.88 -34.74 19.42
CA VAL A 101 10.34 -34.21 18.16
C VAL A 101 8.91 -34.72 17.98
N ASN A 102 7.98 -33.80 17.77
CA ASN A 102 6.60 -34.16 17.45
C ASN A 102 6.54 -34.93 16.13
N ARG A 103 5.73 -35.99 16.11
CA ARG A 103 5.54 -36.78 14.89
C ARG A 103 4.87 -35.93 13.80
N SER A 104 5.51 -35.81 12.64
CA SER A 104 4.93 -35.15 11.47
C SER A 104 4.30 -36.16 10.50
N VAL A 105 3.06 -35.91 10.11
CA VAL A 105 2.29 -36.74 9.17
C VAL A 105 1.76 -35.85 8.05
N HIS A 106 1.66 -36.39 6.83
CA HIS A 106 1.06 -35.66 5.72
C HIS A 106 -0.47 -35.68 5.86
N TYR A 107 -1.13 -34.56 5.59
CA TYR A 107 -2.58 -34.38 5.78
C TYR A 107 -3.42 -35.52 5.18
N SER A 108 -3.09 -36.01 3.98
CA SER A 108 -3.84 -37.07 3.30
C SER A 108 -3.88 -38.42 4.04
N ARG A 109 -3.00 -38.63 5.02
CA ARG A 109 -2.97 -39.85 5.85
C ARG A 109 -3.78 -39.71 7.13
N CYS A 110 -4.27 -38.53 7.48
CA CYS A 110 -5.06 -38.29 8.68
C CYS A 110 -6.53 -38.61 8.44
N GLN A 111 -7.16 -39.37 9.34
CA GLN A 111 -8.59 -39.61 9.36
C GLN A 111 -9.14 -39.10 10.70
N LEU A 112 -10.14 -38.21 10.66
CA LEU A 112 -10.75 -37.62 11.86
C LEU A 112 -11.54 -38.69 12.62
N PHE A 113 -11.41 -38.69 13.94
CA PHE A 113 -12.23 -39.51 14.82
C PHE A 113 -13.61 -38.86 15.01
N LEU A 114 -14.68 -39.62 14.83
CA LEU A 114 -16.06 -39.15 14.97
C LEU A 114 -16.66 -39.52 16.32
N GLY A 115 -16.24 -40.65 16.89
CA GLY A 115 -16.76 -41.20 18.13
C GLY A 115 -16.65 -42.73 18.14
N ASN A 116 -17.01 -43.33 19.27
CA ASN A 116 -17.19 -44.77 19.35
C ASN A 116 -18.67 -45.09 19.10
N GLN A 117 -18.93 -46.15 18.35
CA GLN A 117 -20.27 -46.66 18.12
C GLN A 117 -20.34 -48.12 18.54
N ASP A 118 -21.41 -48.49 19.22
CA ASP A 118 -21.64 -49.87 19.63
C ASP A 118 -22.26 -50.65 18.48
N VAL A 119 -21.54 -51.68 18.04
CA VAL A 119 -21.90 -52.50 16.90
C VAL A 119 -22.05 -53.92 17.40
N ALA A 120 -23.19 -54.53 17.11
CA ALA A 120 -23.42 -55.93 17.45
C ALA A 120 -22.49 -56.82 16.61
N ASP A 121 -21.63 -57.60 17.27
CA ASP A 121 -20.84 -58.62 16.61
C ASP A 121 -21.75 -59.77 16.13
N LYS A 122 -21.23 -60.63 15.24
CA LYS A 122 -21.97 -61.82 14.73
C LYS A 122 -22.45 -62.78 15.83
N GLN A 123 -21.90 -62.64 17.04
CA GLN A 123 -22.21 -63.43 18.24
C GLN A 123 -23.20 -62.71 19.18
N GLY A 124 -23.74 -61.55 18.79
CA GLY A 124 -24.70 -60.76 19.58
C GLY A 124 -24.08 -59.87 20.67
N ALA A 125 -22.76 -59.92 20.87
CA ALA A 125 -22.07 -59.03 21.81
C ALA A 125 -21.91 -57.62 21.22
N LEU A 126 -22.27 -56.58 21.98
CA LEU A 126 -22.06 -55.19 21.58
C LEU A 126 -20.57 -54.83 21.74
N LYS A 127 -19.90 -54.54 20.63
CA LYS A 127 -18.50 -54.10 20.62
C LYS A 127 -18.43 -52.64 20.21
N SER A 128 -17.88 -51.81 21.09
CA SER A 128 -17.66 -50.40 20.80
C SER A 128 -16.51 -50.24 19.81
N MET A 129 -16.81 -49.85 18.58
CA MET A 129 -15.83 -49.64 17.52
C MET A 129 -15.64 -48.14 17.24
N PRO A 130 -14.38 -47.67 17.12
CA PRO A 130 -14.12 -46.28 16.79
C PRO A 130 -14.43 -46.00 15.31
N VAL A 131 -15.26 -45.00 15.06
CA VAL A 131 -15.65 -44.56 13.72
C VAL A 131 -14.78 -43.37 13.30
N PHE A 132 -14.28 -43.43 12.07
CA PHE A 132 -13.41 -42.39 11.51
C PHE A 132 -13.97 -41.85 10.20
N ALA A 133 -13.75 -40.57 9.93
CA ALA A 133 -14.04 -39.97 8.64
C ALA A 133 -12.96 -40.35 7.62
N GLN A 134 -13.36 -41.06 6.57
CA GLN A 134 -12.49 -41.37 5.42
C GLN A 134 -12.39 -40.18 4.46
N ARG A 135 -13.51 -39.49 4.23
CA ARG A 135 -13.57 -38.29 3.39
C ARG A 135 -14.33 -37.21 4.13
N VAL A 136 -13.75 -36.01 4.20
CA VAL A 136 -14.36 -34.85 4.87
C VAL A 136 -14.64 -33.77 3.83
N GLY A 137 -15.90 -33.38 3.72
CA GLY A 137 -16.36 -32.28 2.87
C GLY A 137 -16.45 -30.95 3.62
N VAL A 138 -16.57 -29.88 2.86
CA VAL A 138 -16.72 -28.49 3.34
C VAL A 138 -18.07 -27.97 2.86
N ARG A 139 -18.88 -27.43 3.79
CA ARG A 139 -20.14 -26.73 3.46
C ARG A 139 -20.13 -25.32 4.02
N ASP A 140 -20.81 -24.42 3.31
CA ASP A 140 -21.06 -23.02 3.68
C ASP A 140 -19.81 -22.22 4.10
N PRO A 141 -18.72 -22.18 3.29
CA PRO A 141 -17.55 -21.36 3.63
C PRO A 141 -17.87 -19.88 3.53
N HIS A 142 -17.81 -19.16 4.65
CA HIS A 142 -18.08 -17.73 4.72
C HIS A 142 -17.12 -17.02 5.69
N TRP A 143 -17.03 -15.70 5.55
CA TRP A 143 -16.29 -14.85 6.48
C TRP A 143 -17.22 -14.43 7.62
N HIS A 144 -16.81 -14.69 8.86
CA HIS A 144 -17.54 -14.24 10.04
C HIS A 144 -16.96 -12.89 10.51
N PRO A 145 -17.67 -11.75 10.33
CA PRO A 145 -17.11 -10.42 10.60
C PRO A 145 -16.80 -10.18 12.09
N LEU A 146 -17.66 -10.67 12.99
CA LEU A 146 -17.49 -10.52 14.45
C LEU A 146 -16.26 -11.31 14.96
N LEU A 147 -16.17 -12.59 14.61
CA LEU A 147 -15.06 -13.48 15.01
C LEU A 147 -13.78 -13.27 14.19
N ARG A 148 -13.84 -12.43 13.15
CA ARG A 148 -12.73 -12.12 12.21
C ARG A 148 -12.01 -13.38 11.72
N ARG A 149 -12.78 -14.40 11.32
CA ARG A 149 -12.28 -15.69 10.83
C ARG A 149 -13.18 -16.26 9.73
N PHE A 150 -12.62 -17.16 8.94
CA PHE A 150 -13.38 -17.98 8.00
C PHE A 150 -13.92 -19.20 8.71
N ASP A 151 -15.24 -19.37 8.64
CA ASP A 151 -15.96 -20.50 9.23
C ASP A 151 -16.61 -21.32 8.11
N TRP A 152 -16.61 -22.64 8.30
CA TRP A 152 -17.30 -23.60 7.44
C TRP A 152 -17.68 -24.83 8.26
N LYS A 153 -18.68 -25.57 7.75
CA LYS A 153 -19.12 -26.83 8.36
C LYS A 153 -18.32 -27.99 7.77
N ARG A 154 -17.73 -28.79 8.65
CA ARG A 154 -17.07 -30.05 8.29
C ARG A 154 -18.12 -31.15 8.23
N ILE A 155 -18.21 -31.87 7.11
CA ILE A 155 -19.13 -33.00 6.97
C ILE A 155 -18.35 -34.28 6.68
N ALA A 156 -18.65 -35.38 7.36
CA ALA A 156 -18.15 -36.69 6.94
C ALA A 156 -18.96 -37.14 5.72
N VAL A 157 -18.26 -37.29 4.58
CA VAL A 157 -18.86 -37.76 3.32
C VAL A 157 -18.79 -39.29 3.22
N ALA A 158 -17.75 -39.87 3.81
CA ALA A 158 -17.57 -41.31 3.91
C ALA A 158 -16.90 -41.63 5.24
N THR A 159 -17.30 -42.73 5.87
CA THR A 159 -16.79 -43.19 7.15
C THR A 159 -16.11 -44.55 7.02
N VAL A 160 -15.24 -44.86 7.96
CA VAL A 160 -14.67 -46.20 8.14
C VAL A 160 -14.87 -46.57 9.60
N PRO A 161 -15.67 -47.61 9.88
CA PRO A 161 -16.34 -48.50 8.93
C PRO A 161 -17.48 -47.82 8.12
N GLY A 162 -17.75 -48.36 6.92
CA GLY A 162 -18.61 -47.72 5.90
C GLY A 162 -20.11 -47.72 6.23
N TYR A 163 -20.58 -48.77 6.92
CA TYR A 163 -22.01 -48.95 7.25
C TYR A 163 -22.60 -47.81 8.08
N TYR A 164 -21.76 -47.04 8.78
CA TYR A 164 -22.23 -45.93 9.60
C TYR A 164 -22.85 -44.81 8.75
N ASN A 165 -22.32 -44.59 7.54
CA ASN A 165 -22.85 -43.56 6.66
C ASN A 165 -24.21 -43.95 6.07
N ASP A 166 -24.48 -45.26 5.92
CA ASP A 166 -25.73 -45.78 5.36
C ASP A 166 -26.89 -45.73 6.38
N GLN A 167 -26.56 -45.76 7.68
CA GLN A 167 -27.55 -45.69 8.76
C GLN A 167 -28.07 -44.27 9.01
N VAL A 168 -27.37 -43.23 8.55
CA VAL A 168 -27.68 -41.83 8.88
C VAL A 168 -28.15 -41.09 7.63
N GLU A 169 -29.44 -40.75 7.56
CA GLU A 169 -30.03 -40.01 6.44
C GLU A 169 -29.44 -38.59 6.27
N LYS A 170 -28.94 -38.00 7.36
CA LYS A 170 -28.37 -36.65 7.37
C LYS A 170 -26.84 -36.69 7.32
N PRO A 171 -26.18 -35.75 6.61
CA PRO A 171 -24.72 -35.70 6.59
C PRO A 171 -24.19 -35.45 8.00
N ILE A 172 -23.28 -36.32 8.46
CA ILE A 172 -22.68 -36.24 9.80
C ILE A 172 -21.79 -34.98 9.86
N VAL A 173 -22.20 -34.01 10.69
CA VAL A 173 -21.44 -32.77 10.90
C VAL A 173 -20.38 -32.99 11.98
N ILE A 174 -19.13 -32.69 11.66
CA ILE A 174 -18.00 -32.84 12.59
C ILE A 174 -17.80 -31.50 13.33
N PRO A 175 -18.07 -31.43 14.65
CA PRO A 175 -17.91 -30.19 15.40
C PRO A 175 -16.44 -29.81 15.51
N TRP A 176 -16.13 -28.51 15.48
CA TRP A 176 -14.77 -28.01 15.72
C TRP A 176 -14.31 -28.35 17.15
N PRO A 177 -13.01 -28.62 17.38
CA PRO A 177 -12.50 -28.91 18.71
C PRO A 177 -12.66 -27.66 19.60
N LYS A 178 -12.92 -27.87 20.89
CA LYS A 178 -12.94 -26.77 21.87
C LYS A 178 -11.52 -26.21 21.96
N TYR A 179 -11.39 -24.91 21.72
CA TYR A 179 -10.13 -24.21 21.85
C TYR A 179 -10.05 -23.59 23.24
N GLU A 180 -9.03 -23.96 23.98
CA GLU A 180 -8.67 -23.25 25.19
C GLU A 180 -7.76 -22.10 24.77
N GLU A 181 -8.25 -20.87 24.96
CA GLU A 181 -7.43 -19.69 24.72
C GLU A 181 -6.28 -19.70 25.72
N PRO A 182 -5.03 -19.44 25.27
CA PRO A 182 -3.93 -19.28 26.19
C PRO A 182 -4.29 -18.15 27.17
N PRO A 183 -3.95 -18.30 28.46
CA PRO A 183 -4.22 -17.24 29.42
C PRO A 183 -3.55 -15.96 28.93
N ASP A 184 -4.27 -14.85 29.04
CA ASP A 184 -3.71 -13.55 28.75
C ASP A 184 -2.47 -13.32 29.61
N ARG A 185 -1.48 -12.64 29.05
CA ARG A 185 -0.29 -12.27 29.81
C ARG A 185 -0.70 -11.24 30.85
N GLU A 186 -0.17 -11.40 32.06
CA GLU A 186 -0.33 -10.39 33.11
C GLU A 186 0.21 -9.04 32.62
N ALA A 187 -0.53 -7.97 32.93
CA ALA A 187 -0.14 -6.62 32.56
C ALA A 187 1.18 -6.25 33.25
N ASN A 188 2.13 -5.72 32.49
CA ASN A 188 3.40 -5.24 33.01
C ASN A 188 3.21 -3.83 33.60
N PRO A 189 3.33 -3.63 34.92
CA PRO A 189 3.05 -2.33 35.54
C PRO A 189 3.97 -1.18 35.09
N ILE A 190 5.15 -1.51 34.53
CA ILE A 190 6.15 -0.52 34.10
C ILE A 190 5.92 -0.07 32.65
N LEU A 191 5.47 -0.99 31.79
CA LEU A 191 5.40 -0.77 30.35
C LEU A 191 3.97 -0.60 29.83
N ASP A 192 2.99 -1.21 30.51
CA ASP A 192 1.59 -1.13 30.11
C ASP A 192 0.93 0.09 30.73
N THR A 193 -0.06 0.64 30.02
CA THR A 193 -0.80 1.82 30.47
C THR A 193 -1.90 1.40 31.44
N ASN A 194 -2.05 2.15 32.53
CA ASN A 194 -3.15 1.97 33.47
C ASN A 194 -4.49 2.17 32.77
N ALA A 195 -5.51 1.41 33.17
CA ALA A 195 -6.84 1.47 32.58
C ALA A 195 -7.43 2.90 32.59
N ASP A 196 -7.20 3.65 33.67
CA ASP A 196 -7.68 5.04 33.82
C ASP A 196 -7.06 5.99 32.80
N ALA A 197 -5.79 5.79 32.47
CA ALA A 197 -5.08 6.60 31.48
C ALA A 197 -5.62 6.33 30.06
N VAL A 198 -5.97 5.07 29.76
CA VAL A 198 -6.57 4.68 28.47
C VAL A 198 -8.00 5.21 28.34
N ALA A 199 -8.77 5.21 29.44
CA ALA A 199 -10.13 5.71 29.45
C ALA A 199 -10.23 7.25 29.36
N LYS A 200 -9.14 7.97 29.64
CA LYS A 200 -9.11 9.44 29.59
C LYS A 200 -9.27 9.94 28.16
N ILE A 201 -10.39 10.61 27.88
CA ILE A 201 -10.63 11.30 26.61
C ILE A 201 -9.73 12.54 26.56
N THR A 202 -8.63 12.46 25.80
CA THR A 202 -7.66 13.56 25.63
C THR A 202 -7.96 14.44 24.43
N TYR A 203 -8.71 13.94 23.46
CA TYR A 203 -8.99 14.65 22.21
C TYR A 203 -10.34 15.36 22.29
N GLN A 204 -10.31 16.69 22.21
CA GLN A 204 -11.50 17.51 21.95
C GLN A 204 -11.43 17.98 20.49
N PRO A 205 -12.41 17.62 19.64
CA PRO A 205 -12.41 18.10 18.27
C PRO A 205 -12.59 19.62 18.25
N PRO A 206 -11.90 20.34 17.34
CA PRO A 206 -12.06 21.79 17.22
C PRO A 206 -13.49 22.13 16.83
N ALA A 207 -14.00 23.24 17.38
CA ALA A 207 -15.32 23.75 17.00
C ALA A 207 -15.28 24.14 15.51
N VAL A 208 -16.08 23.45 14.70
CA VAL A 208 -16.16 23.73 13.26
C VAL A 208 -16.82 25.10 13.09
N TYR A 209 -16.04 26.11 12.67
CA TYR A 209 -16.48 27.48 12.46
C TYR A 209 -17.64 27.53 11.45
N ALA A 210 -18.87 27.66 11.94
CA ALA A 210 -20.05 27.86 11.10
C ALA A 210 -20.39 29.35 10.89
N GLU A 211 -19.82 30.28 11.68
CA GLU A 211 -20.44 31.60 11.83
C GLU A 211 -19.69 32.78 11.17
N THR A 212 -18.39 32.70 10.90
CA THR A 212 -17.64 33.90 10.44
C THR A 212 -17.27 33.96 8.96
N GLY A 213 -17.45 32.90 8.17
CA GLY A 213 -17.25 32.92 6.70
C GLY A 213 -15.83 33.28 6.20
N VAL A 214 -14.93 33.72 7.08
CA VAL A 214 -13.53 33.99 6.79
C VAL A 214 -12.78 32.69 7.01
N LEU A 215 -12.43 32.00 5.93
CA LEU A 215 -11.48 30.90 5.97
C LEU A 215 -10.16 31.43 6.54
N ALA A 216 -9.82 31.00 7.76
CA ALA A 216 -8.53 31.30 8.37
C ALA A 216 -7.42 30.88 7.39
N GLN A 217 -6.45 31.75 7.15
CA GLN A 217 -5.32 31.39 6.30
C GLN A 217 -4.36 30.53 7.11
N PRO A 218 -3.85 29.41 6.57
CA PRO A 218 -2.87 28.60 7.27
C PRO A 218 -1.62 29.43 7.57
N ALA A 219 -1.07 29.28 8.76
CA ALA A 219 0.24 29.82 9.06
C ALA A 219 1.28 29.17 8.13
N ASP A 220 2.40 29.85 7.91
CA ASP A 220 3.51 29.23 7.19
C ASP A 220 4.02 28.04 8.01
N GLU A 221 4.08 26.86 7.40
CA GLU A 221 4.35 25.60 8.10
C GLU A 221 5.73 25.63 8.79
N ASP A 222 6.70 26.30 8.15
CA ASP A 222 8.04 26.49 8.72
C ASP A 222 7.99 27.37 9.98
N ALA A 223 7.04 28.31 10.06
CA ALA A 223 6.84 29.13 11.24
C ALA A 223 6.24 28.28 12.38
N TYR A 224 5.24 27.45 12.09
CA TYR A 224 4.65 26.53 13.07
C TYR A 224 5.66 25.48 13.56
N ILE A 225 6.49 24.91 12.69
CA ILE A 225 7.53 23.96 13.12
C ILE A 225 8.54 24.68 14.02
N ARG A 226 8.91 25.93 13.70
CA ARG A 226 9.84 26.71 14.53
C ARG A 226 9.27 27.08 15.89
N THR A 227 7.96 27.26 16.04
CA THR A 227 7.35 27.53 17.37
C THR A 227 7.44 26.32 18.29
N LEU A 228 7.40 25.09 17.76
CA LEU A 228 7.56 23.87 18.58
C LEU A 228 8.97 23.72 19.18
N PHE A 229 9.99 24.25 18.50
CA PHE A 229 11.40 24.09 18.88
C PHE A 229 12.03 25.34 19.50
N ASN A 230 11.38 26.51 19.41
CA ASN A 230 11.89 27.77 19.95
C ASN A 230 11.13 28.20 21.22
N PRO A 231 11.83 28.73 22.24
CA PRO A 231 11.19 29.21 23.48
C PRO A 231 10.43 30.54 23.30
N SER A 232 10.64 31.26 22.20
CA SER A 232 9.89 32.47 21.86
C SER A 232 8.83 32.16 20.79
N PRO A 233 7.53 32.12 21.15
CA PRO A 233 6.49 31.79 20.19
C PRO A 233 6.32 32.93 19.19
N ILE A 234 6.52 32.62 17.90
CA ILE A 234 5.93 33.40 16.80
C ILE A 234 4.40 33.23 16.95
N PRO A 235 3.60 34.30 16.90
CA PRO A 235 2.15 34.17 17.06
C PRO A 235 1.57 33.30 15.93
N PHE A 236 0.90 32.21 16.31
CA PHE A 236 0.10 31.38 15.42
C PHE A 236 -1.28 31.17 16.04
N ASP A 237 -2.27 30.83 15.21
CA ASP A 237 -3.63 30.59 15.69
C ASP A 237 -3.73 29.19 16.32
N GLU A 238 -3.70 29.15 17.66
CA GLU A 238 -3.84 27.94 18.48
C GLU A 238 -5.24 27.33 18.43
N SER A 239 -6.25 28.08 17.97
CA SER A 239 -7.61 27.57 17.85
C SER A 239 -7.78 26.59 16.68
N GLN A 240 -6.83 26.59 15.74
CA GLN A 240 -6.84 25.72 14.58
C GLN A 240 -6.14 24.38 14.86
N PRO A 241 -6.62 23.27 14.26
CA PRO A 241 -5.97 21.98 14.39
C PRO A 241 -4.56 21.99 13.78
N MET A 242 -3.63 21.27 14.40
CA MET A 242 -2.24 21.16 13.96
C MET A 242 -2.13 20.74 12.49
N GLU A 243 -3.03 19.88 12.01
CA GLU A 243 -3.06 19.37 10.65
C GLU A 243 -3.21 20.48 9.60
N PHE A 244 -3.83 21.60 9.98
CA PHE A 244 -3.99 22.77 9.12
C PHE A 244 -2.66 23.46 8.85
N HIS A 245 -1.76 23.46 9.84
CA HIS A 245 -0.42 24.08 9.77
C HIS A 245 0.66 23.12 9.26
N LEU A 246 0.40 21.81 9.18
CA LEU A 246 1.39 20.77 8.82
C LEU A 246 1.04 20.00 7.55
N THR A 247 0.53 20.67 6.52
CA THR A 247 0.04 19.97 5.33
C THR A 247 1.15 19.27 4.52
N LYS A 248 2.35 19.85 4.39
CA LYS A 248 3.48 19.25 3.65
C LYS A 248 4.13 18.09 4.41
N GLU A 249 4.22 18.19 5.74
CA GLU A 249 4.76 17.14 6.62
C GLU A 249 3.82 15.92 6.66
N LEU A 250 2.53 16.15 6.93
CA LEU A 250 1.54 15.07 6.97
C LEU A 250 1.29 14.48 5.57
N SER A 251 1.52 15.26 4.51
CA SER A 251 1.25 14.80 3.15
C SER A 251 2.30 15.27 2.14
N ASN A 252 3.21 14.36 1.79
CA ASN A 252 4.25 14.64 0.79
C ASN A 252 3.65 15.24 -0.51
N PRO A 253 3.96 16.50 -0.85
CA PRO A 253 3.40 17.19 -2.03
C PRO A 253 3.90 16.57 -3.36
N HIS A 254 4.97 15.78 -3.30
CA HIS A 254 5.61 15.11 -4.43
C HIS A 254 5.36 13.60 -4.46
N SER A 255 4.41 13.09 -3.67
CA SER A 255 4.02 11.68 -3.69
C SER A 255 3.59 11.24 -5.10
N ARG A 256 3.79 9.95 -5.40
CA ARG A 256 3.42 9.36 -6.70
C ARG A 256 1.92 9.53 -7.00
N ALA A 257 1.07 9.36 -5.99
CA ALA A 257 -0.37 9.53 -6.11
C ALA A 257 -0.76 10.97 -6.49
N LYS A 258 -0.22 11.99 -5.79
CA LYS A 258 -0.48 13.41 -6.14
C LYS A 258 0.10 13.79 -7.51
N LYS A 259 1.23 13.20 -7.93
CA LYS A 259 1.76 13.36 -9.29
C LYS A 259 0.81 12.77 -10.34
N GLN A 260 0.27 11.57 -10.10
CA GLN A 260 -0.70 10.93 -10.98
C GLN A 260 -2.01 11.73 -11.06
N ALA A 261 -2.51 12.24 -9.94
CA ALA A 261 -3.70 13.08 -9.90
C ALA A 261 -3.51 14.39 -10.71
N ARG A 262 -2.38 15.08 -10.53
CA ARG A 262 -2.02 16.27 -11.33
C ARG A 262 -1.94 15.96 -12.83
N TRP A 263 -1.36 14.82 -13.19
CA TRP A 263 -1.27 14.38 -14.57
C TRP A 263 -2.65 14.06 -15.17
N GLN A 264 -3.53 13.41 -14.41
CA GLN A 264 -4.92 13.15 -14.83
C GLN A 264 -5.71 14.44 -14.99
N ALA A 265 -5.58 15.38 -14.05
CA ALA A 265 -6.22 16.70 -14.13
C ALA A 265 -5.74 17.50 -15.35
N ASP A 266 -4.43 17.53 -15.62
CA ASP A 266 -3.86 18.16 -16.82
C ASP A 266 -4.36 17.50 -18.12
N LYS A 267 -4.48 16.16 -18.13
CA LYS A 267 -5.06 15.42 -19.27
C LYS A 267 -6.53 15.76 -19.48
N ALA A 268 -7.32 15.84 -18.41
CA ALA A 268 -8.73 16.20 -18.46
C ALA A 268 -8.91 17.64 -18.96
N HIS A 269 -8.16 18.60 -18.39
CA HIS A 269 -8.15 19.99 -18.80
C HIS A 269 -7.80 20.17 -20.29
N LYS A 270 -6.79 19.46 -20.80
CA LYS A 270 -6.45 19.45 -22.23
C LYS A 270 -7.58 18.91 -23.10
N ALA A 271 -8.26 17.86 -22.66
CA ALA A 271 -9.40 17.31 -23.37
C ALA A 271 -10.58 18.29 -23.40
N GLU A 272 -10.86 18.98 -22.29
CA GLU A 272 -11.88 20.04 -22.23
C GLU A 272 -11.55 21.22 -23.13
N LEU A 273 -10.29 21.67 -23.14
CA LEU A 273 -9.85 22.73 -24.05
C LEU A 273 -10.03 22.33 -25.51
N LEU A 274 -9.63 21.11 -25.89
CA LEU A 274 -9.86 20.62 -27.24
C LEU A 274 -11.34 20.65 -27.61
N LYS A 275 -12.24 20.22 -26.71
CA LYS A 275 -13.68 20.32 -26.92
C LYS A 275 -14.12 21.77 -27.14
N LYS A 276 -13.62 22.72 -26.35
CA LYS A 276 -13.92 24.16 -26.50
C LYS A 276 -13.47 24.68 -27.86
N PHE A 277 -12.25 24.37 -28.31
CA PHE A 277 -11.76 24.79 -29.63
C PHE A 277 -12.58 24.18 -30.78
N VAL A 278 -12.92 22.89 -30.69
CA VAL A 278 -13.76 22.22 -31.69
C VAL A 278 -15.16 22.83 -31.72
N GLN A 279 -15.74 23.11 -30.55
CA GLN A 279 -17.07 23.71 -30.44
C GLN A 279 -17.08 25.14 -31.03
N GLN A 280 -16.05 25.94 -30.77
CA GLN A 280 -15.91 27.29 -31.36
C GLN A 280 -15.83 27.27 -32.89
N GLU A 281 -15.18 26.27 -33.50
CA GLU A 281 -15.16 26.15 -34.96
C GLU A 281 -16.45 25.58 -35.52
N LEU A 282 -17.11 24.67 -34.81
CA LEU A 282 -18.41 24.13 -35.20
C LEU A 282 -19.53 25.18 -35.16
N THR A 283 -19.46 26.15 -34.25
CA THR A 283 -20.39 27.29 -34.26
C THR A 283 -20.10 28.26 -35.41
N ASN A 284 -18.89 28.24 -35.99
CA ASN A 284 -18.46 29.16 -37.04
C ASN A 284 -18.15 28.43 -38.37
N LEU A 285 -19.17 27.81 -38.97
CA LEU A 285 -18.98 26.96 -40.16
C LEU A 285 -18.55 27.73 -41.41
N LYS A 286 -19.02 28.98 -41.63
CA LYS A 286 -18.69 29.80 -42.83
C LYS A 286 -18.72 29.01 -44.16
N GLY A 287 -19.73 28.15 -44.35
CA GLY A 287 -19.86 27.29 -45.53
C GLY A 287 -18.96 26.05 -45.59
N ARG A 288 -18.15 25.80 -44.55
CA ARG A 288 -17.29 24.61 -44.43
C ARG A 288 -18.07 23.43 -43.86
N SER A 289 -17.64 22.21 -44.18
CA SER A 289 -18.24 21.00 -43.60
C SER A 289 -17.85 20.84 -42.12
N ALA A 290 -18.72 20.21 -41.32
CA ALA A 290 -18.46 19.96 -39.90
C ALA A 290 -17.18 19.13 -39.66
N ARG A 291 -16.79 18.28 -40.61
CA ARG A 291 -15.54 17.52 -40.56
C ARG A 291 -14.31 18.44 -40.66
N VAL A 292 -14.35 19.42 -41.57
CA VAL A 292 -13.29 20.41 -41.75
C VAL A 292 -13.20 21.31 -40.50
N ALA A 293 -14.32 21.78 -39.97
CA ALA A 293 -14.35 22.59 -38.75
C ALA A 293 -13.75 21.85 -37.53
N ARG A 294 -14.04 20.55 -37.34
CA ARG A 294 -13.42 19.73 -36.28
C ARG A 294 -11.91 19.59 -36.47
N ALA A 295 -11.45 19.38 -37.70
CA ALA A 295 -10.03 19.25 -38.02
C ALA A 295 -9.26 20.55 -37.74
N GLU A 296 -9.85 21.69 -38.11
CA GLU A 296 -9.31 23.01 -37.84
C GLU A 296 -9.28 23.34 -36.35
N GLY A 297 -10.34 23.02 -35.60
CA GLY A 297 -10.35 23.19 -34.14
C GLY A 297 -9.24 22.39 -33.45
N ALA A 298 -9.02 21.14 -33.89
CA ALA A 298 -7.90 20.32 -33.42
C ALA A 298 -6.53 20.85 -33.85
N PHE A 299 -6.43 21.52 -35.01
CA PHE A 299 -5.20 22.17 -35.46
C PHE A 299 -4.88 23.41 -34.62
N LYS A 300 -5.85 24.32 -34.42
CA LYS A 300 -5.69 25.51 -33.56
C LYS A 300 -5.31 25.14 -32.12
N PHE A 301 -5.94 24.09 -31.57
CA PHE A 301 -5.56 23.56 -30.26
C PHE A 301 -4.09 23.11 -30.22
N ARG A 302 -3.60 22.40 -31.24
CA ARG A 302 -2.19 21.96 -31.32
C ARG A 302 -1.24 23.17 -31.36
N GLN A 303 -1.54 24.17 -32.18
CA GLN A 303 -0.75 25.40 -32.25
C GLN A 303 -0.72 26.15 -30.90
N TRP A 304 -1.88 26.31 -30.27
CA TRP A 304 -1.98 26.93 -28.95
C TRP A 304 -1.19 26.16 -27.88
N MET A 305 -1.25 24.83 -27.90
CA MET A 305 -0.45 23.99 -26.99
C MET A 305 1.06 24.16 -27.20
N GLU A 306 1.53 24.37 -28.43
CA GLU A 306 2.94 24.66 -28.70
C GLU A 306 3.35 26.05 -28.22
N GLU A 307 2.50 27.05 -28.42
CA GLU A 307 2.72 28.41 -27.92
C GLU A 307 2.79 28.43 -26.39
N GLN A 308 1.88 27.73 -25.71
CA GLN A 308 1.91 27.57 -24.26
C GLN A 308 3.19 26.87 -23.79
N ARG A 309 3.64 25.81 -24.46
CA ARG A 309 4.93 25.16 -24.13
C ARG A 309 6.11 26.11 -24.31
N LYS A 310 6.14 26.90 -25.38
CA LYS A 310 7.19 27.91 -25.62
C LYS A 310 7.14 29.01 -24.56
N ALA A 311 5.95 29.48 -24.19
CA ALA A 311 5.74 30.48 -23.15
C ALA A 311 6.16 29.96 -21.77
N GLU A 312 5.79 28.73 -21.41
CA GLU A 312 6.19 28.12 -20.14
C GLU A 312 7.70 27.90 -20.07
N LYS A 313 8.33 27.46 -21.17
CA LYS A 313 9.79 27.33 -21.26
C LYS A 313 10.47 28.70 -21.07
N LYS A 314 9.94 29.77 -21.68
CA LYS A 314 10.41 31.15 -21.47
C LYS A 314 10.19 31.59 -20.01
N ARG A 315 9.04 31.31 -19.40
CA ARG A 315 8.74 31.63 -17.99
C ARG A 315 9.72 30.95 -17.03
N ARG A 316 9.95 29.64 -17.21
CA ARG A 316 10.91 28.87 -16.40
C ARG A 316 12.34 29.38 -16.57
N TRP A 317 12.67 29.89 -17.75
CA TRP A 317 13.98 30.49 -18.03
C TRP A 317 14.15 31.88 -17.39
N LEU A 318 13.09 32.69 -17.31
CA LEU A 318 13.06 34.03 -16.71
C LEU A 318 12.86 34.01 -15.19
N THR A 319 13.83 33.46 -14.45
CA THR A 319 13.78 33.53 -12.98
C THR A 319 14.04 34.96 -12.48
N PRO A 320 13.52 35.37 -11.30
CA PRO A 320 13.73 36.71 -10.74
C PRO A 320 15.21 37.11 -10.64
N ALA A 321 16.07 36.18 -10.23
CA ALA A 321 17.51 36.38 -10.20
C ALA A 321 18.10 36.65 -11.60
N ARG A 322 17.61 35.94 -12.62
CA ARG A 322 18.05 36.14 -14.00
C ARG A 322 17.55 37.47 -14.57
N LEU A 323 16.31 37.86 -14.26
CA LEU A 323 15.77 39.19 -14.60
C LEU A 323 16.62 40.30 -13.99
N ALA A 324 17.00 40.17 -12.70
CA ALA A 324 17.87 41.12 -12.03
C ALA A 324 19.26 41.21 -12.70
N THR A 325 19.85 40.08 -13.11
CA THR A 325 21.14 40.09 -13.83
C THR A 325 21.02 40.68 -15.24
N MET A 326 19.92 40.44 -15.96
CA MET A 326 19.65 41.06 -17.27
C MET A 326 19.45 42.58 -17.14
N ALA A 327 18.72 43.03 -16.13
CA ALA A 327 18.56 44.46 -15.83
C ALA A 327 19.92 45.12 -15.52
N LYS A 328 20.77 44.49 -14.71
CA LYS A 328 22.14 44.96 -14.45
C LYS A 328 22.99 45.04 -15.72
N LYS A 329 22.89 44.05 -16.62
CA LYS A 329 23.60 44.07 -17.92
C LYS A 329 23.09 45.17 -18.85
N ALA A 330 21.77 45.37 -18.94
CA ALA A 330 21.16 46.44 -19.72
C ALA A 330 21.62 47.82 -19.23
N HIS A 331 21.61 48.03 -17.91
CA HIS A 331 22.13 49.25 -17.30
C HIS A 331 23.61 49.50 -17.62
N ARG A 332 24.46 48.47 -17.54
CA ARG A 332 25.89 48.58 -17.93
C ARG A 332 26.08 48.94 -19.40
N LYS A 333 25.30 48.34 -20.31
CA LYS A 333 25.34 48.69 -21.74
C LYS A 333 24.92 50.14 -21.98
N ARG A 334 23.83 50.59 -21.34
CA ARG A 334 23.37 51.98 -21.42
C ARG A 334 24.47 52.96 -20.98
N LYS A 335 25.10 52.69 -19.84
CA LYS A 335 26.21 53.50 -19.31
C LYS A 335 27.42 53.54 -20.27
N LYS A 336 27.76 52.43 -20.93
CA LYS A 336 28.84 52.39 -21.93
C LYS A 336 28.50 53.21 -23.17
N ALA A 337 27.28 53.04 -23.72
CA ALA A 337 26.82 53.81 -24.86
C ALA A 337 26.75 55.32 -24.56
N GLU A 338 26.33 55.70 -23.35
CA GLU A 338 26.38 57.10 -22.89
C GLU A 338 27.81 57.63 -22.81
N LYS A 339 28.77 56.84 -22.30
CA LYS A 339 30.19 57.22 -22.26
C LYS A 339 30.80 57.36 -23.65
N GLU A 340 30.49 56.45 -24.57
CA GLU A 340 30.94 56.53 -25.96
C GLU A 340 30.36 57.76 -26.67
N ARG A 341 29.07 58.05 -26.47
CA ARG A 341 28.45 59.30 -26.93
C ARG A 341 29.15 60.54 -26.38
N LYS A 342 29.45 60.57 -25.07
CA LYS A 342 30.22 61.66 -24.46
C LYS A 342 31.60 61.79 -25.08
N ARG A 343 32.33 60.67 -25.21
CA ARG A 343 33.67 60.66 -25.81
C ARG A 343 33.65 61.14 -27.26
N LEU A 344 32.65 60.76 -28.07
CA LEU A 344 32.49 61.26 -29.44
C LEU A 344 32.17 62.75 -29.48
N ASN A 345 31.33 63.24 -28.57
CA ASN A 345 31.05 64.67 -28.45
C ASN A 345 32.28 65.47 -27.98
N GLU A 346 33.12 64.87 -27.13
CA GLU A 346 34.39 65.46 -26.65
C GLU A 346 35.50 65.34 -27.71
N LEU A 347 35.40 64.41 -28.66
CA LEU A 347 36.27 64.26 -29.83
C LEU A 347 35.96 65.31 -30.91
N VAL A 348 35.78 66.55 -30.50
CA VAL A 348 35.85 67.71 -31.39
C VAL A 348 37.28 68.21 -31.27
N LEU A 349 38.01 68.18 -32.40
CA LEU A 349 39.38 68.68 -32.47
C LEU A 349 39.41 70.13 -31.95
N PRO A 350 40.24 70.47 -30.95
CA PRO A 350 40.46 71.87 -30.61
C PRO A 350 41.05 72.57 -31.83
N GLY A 351 40.46 73.69 -32.24
CA GLY A 351 40.91 74.45 -33.41
C GLY A 351 42.35 74.92 -33.21
N ALA A 352 43.29 74.29 -33.91
CA ALA A 352 44.69 74.70 -33.92
C ALA A 352 44.93 75.71 -35.06
N ALA A 353 45.84 76.67 -34.85
CA ALA A 353 46.12 77.77 -35.80
C ALA A 353 46.50 77.32 -37.22
N ASN A 354 46.94 76.07 -37.40
CA ASN A 354 47.38 75.51 -38.70
C ASN A 354 46.34 74.56 -39.34
N GLN A 355 45.12 74.46 -38.81
CA GLN A 355 44.06 73.68 -39.45
C GLN A 355 43.38 74.51 -40.56
N VAL A 356 43.89 74.39 -41.78
CA VAL A 356 43.21 74.91 -42.98
C VAL A 356 42.03 73.98 -43.30
N VAL A 357 40.83 74.38 -42.89
CA VAL A 357 39.59 73.76 -43.38
C VAL A 357 39.39 74.26 -44.82
N PRO A 358 39.36 73.38 -45.84
CA PRO A 358 39.09 73.80 -47.22
C PRO A 358 37.77 74.57 -47.30
N ALA A 359 37.76 75.71 -48.01
CA ALA A 359 36.63 76.63 -48.05
C ALA A 359 35.30 75.96 -48.48
N ASP A 360 35.39 74.91 -49.30
CA ASP A 360 34.23 74.16 -49.82
C ASP A 360 33.43 73.44 -48.72
N ALA A 361 34.07 73.02 -47.62
CA ALA A 361 33.40 72.29 -46.54
C ALA A 361 32.56 73.20 -45.62
N ARG A 362 32.86 74.50 -45.55
CA ARG A 362 32.10 75.47 -44.73
C ARG A 362 30.82 75.96 -45.40
N ALA A 363 30.69 75.78 -46.72
CA ALA A 363 29.54 76.28 -47.49
C ALA A 363 28.30 75.37 -47.44
N HIS A 364 28.42 74.09 -47.02
CA HIS A 364 27.29 73.15 -47.01
C HIS A 364 26.58 72.99 -45.66
N GLY A 365 27.13 73.54 -44.57
CA GLY A 365 26.52 73.47 -43.23
C GLY A 365 25.49 74.57 -42.92
N LYS A 366 25.30 75.53 -43.83
CA LYS A 366 24.28 76.59 -43.73
C LYS A 366 23.28 76.47 -44.88
N ARG A 367 22.51 75.39 -44.90
CA ARG A 367 21.17 75.41 -45.49
C ARG A 367 20.17 74.98 -44.42
N LYS A 368 19.07 75.72 -44.41
CA LYS A 368 17.95 75.72 -43.47
C LYS A 368 17.47 74.34 -43.05
#